data_AF-A0A8S9MF10-F1
#
_entry.id   AF-A0A8S9MF10-F1
#
_cell.length_a   1.000
_cell.length_b   1.000
_cell.length_c   1.000
_cell.angle_alpha   90.00
_cell.angle_beta   90.00
_cell.angle_gamma   90.00
#
_symmetry.space_group_name_H-M   'P 1'
#
loop_
_entity.id
_entity.type
_entity.pdbx_description
1 polymer ?
#
loop_
_entity_poly.entity_id
_entity_poly.type
_entity_poly.pdbx_seq_one_letter_code
_entity_poly.pdbx_strand_id
1 'polypeptide(L)'
;MIDEIANDVLGKLNSSPSYEVEDFVGIEDHIRAMSSLLDLESVEVRMVGMWGPSGIGKTTIARALFSRLSRHFQSSVFIDKVFISKNMDVYRGANLGDYNMKLQLAKSFSSSSFRQ
;
A
#
# COMPACT_ATOMS: atom_id res chain seq x y z
N MET A 1 -16.45 -0.40 -25.34
CA MET A 1 -17.75 0.06 -24.79
C MET A 1 -18.06 -0.55 -23.42
N ILE A 2 -18.20 -1.87 -23.25
CA ILE A 2 -18.44 -2.44 -21.90
C ILE A 2 -17.20 -2.30 -20.99
N ASP A 3 -15.99 -2.55 -21.52
CA ASP A 3 -14.77 -2.43 -20.71
C ASP A 3 -14.45 -1.00 -20.29
N GLU A 4 -14.78 0.00 -21.11
CA GLU A 4 -14.66 1.42 -20.74
C GLU A 4 -15.60 1.78 -19.59
N ILE A 5 -16.85 1.31 -19.65
CA ILE A 5 -17.83 1.54 -18.59
C ILE A 5 -17.41 0.81 -17.31
N ALA A 6 -16.90 -0.42 -17.42
CA ALA A 6 -16.41 -1.19 -16.29
C ALA A 6 -15.22 -0.49 -15.62
N ASN A 7 -14.23 -0.02 -16.39
CA ASN A 7 -13.07 0.70 -15.86
C ASN A 7 -13.42 2.07 -15.27
N ASP A 8 -14.34 2.82 -15.88
CA ASP A 8 -14.83 4.09 -15.34
C ASP A 8 -15.56 3.90 -13.99
N VAL A 9 -16.44 2.90 -13.90
CA VAL A 9 -17.13 2.56 -12.65
C VAL A 9 -16.14 2.07 -11.60
N LEU A 10 -15.18 1.21 -11.97
CA LEU A 10 -14.16 0.71 -11.04
C LEU A 10 -13.27 1.86 -10.51
N GLY A 11 -12.87 2.79 -11.38
CA GLY A 11 -12.13 4.00 -11.00
C GLY A 11 -12.90 4.87 -10.01
N LYS A 12 -14.21 5.07 -10.25
CA LYS A 12 -15.09 5.83 -9.35
C LYS A 12 -15.29 5.14 -7.99
N LEU A 13 -15.41 3.82 -7.96
CA LEU A 13 -15.54 3.06 -6.71
C LEU A 13 -14.23 3.07 -5.89
N ASN A 14 -13.09 2.89 -6.55
CA ASN A 14 -11.76 2.95 -5.93
C ASN A 14 -11.35 4.38 -5.50
N SER A 15 -12.03 5.40 -6.04
CA SER A 15 -11.83 6.81 -5.71
C SER A 15 -12.50 7.23 -4.40
N SER A 16 -13.31 6.38 -3.75
CA SER A 16 -13.91 6.73 -2.46
C SER A 16 -12.79 7.08 -1.46
N PRO A 17 -12.65 8.35 -1.03
CA PRO A 17 -11.64 8.71 -0.06
C PRO A 17 -12.01 7.95 1.21
N SER A 18 -11.10 7.16 1.77
CA SER A 18 -11.25 6.78 3.16
C SER A 18 -11.19 8.10 3.95
N TYR A 19 -12.35 8.63 4.33
CA TYR A 19 -12.51 9.88 5.10
C TYR A 19 -11.72 9.89 6.42
N GLU A 20 -11.10 8.77 6.79
CA GLU A 20 -10.37 8.57 8.04
C GLU A 20 -9.07 9.39 8.18
N VAL A 21 -8.65 10.16 7.17
CA VAL A 21 -7.30 10.77 7.13
C VAL A 21 -7.32 12.30 7.04
N GLU A 22 -8.45 12.92 6.72
CA GLU A 22 -8.50 14.38 6.50
C GLU A 22 -8.26 15.20 7.77
N ASP A 23 -8.46 14.62 8.96
CA ASP A 23 -8.34 15.32 10.24
C ASP A 23 -6.92 15.30 10.87
N PHE A 24 -5.93 14.70 10.22
CA PHE A 24 -4.56 14.66 10.78
C PHE A 24 -3.75 15.91 10.40
N VAL A 25 -3.49 16.78 11.38
CA VAL A 25 -2.61 17.95 11.22
C VAL A 25 -1.20 17.51 10.78
N GLY A 26 -0.67 18.13 9.73
CA GLY A 26 0.68 17.86 9.21
C GLY A 26 0.82 16.60 8.36
N ILE A 27 -0.28 15.88 8.10
CA ILE A 27 -0.24 14.66 7.27
C ILE A 27 0.14 14.96 5.81
N GLU A 28 -0.29 16.13 5.30
CA GLU A 28 -0.02 16.55 3.94
C GLU A 28 1.49 16.77 3.70
N ASP A 29 2.21 17.32 4.68
CA ASP A 29 3.66 17.51 4.59
C ASP A 29 4.39 16.16 4.57
N HIS A 30 3.96 15.21 5.39
CA HIS A 30 4.47 13.84 5.35
C HIS A 30 4.18 13.14 4.03
N ILE A 31 2.97 13.34 3.47
CA ILE A 31 2.61 12.78 2.16
C ILE A 31 3.49 13.37 1.08
N ARG A 32 3.65 14.69 1.03
CA ARG A 32 4.50 15.36 0.03
C ARG A 32 5.95 14.88 0.10
N ALA A 33 6.53 14.81 1.30
CA ALA A 33 7.90 14.34 1.48
C ALA A 33 8.07 12.89 1.01
N MET A 34 7.13 12.01 1.36
CA MET A 34 7.19 10.59 1.00
C MET A 34 6.92 10.36 -0.49
N SER A 35 5.98 11.08 -1.10
CA SER A 35 5.75 11.05 -2.55
C SER A 35 6.99 11.47 -3.33
N SER A 36 7.74 12.46 -2.84
CA SER A 36 9.02 12.86 -3.44
C SER A 36 10.10 11.77 -3.31
N LEU A 37 10.15 11.05 -2.19
CA LEU A 37 11.10 9.94 -2.00
C LEU A 37 10.73 8.70 -2.84
N LEU A 38 9.44 8.44 -2.99
CA LEU A 38 8.91 7.35 -3.80
C LEU A 38 8.99 7.63 -5.30
N ASP A 39 9.00 8.91 -5.68
CA ASP A 39 9.01 9.45 -7.04
C ASP A 39 8.16 8.60 -8.00
N LEU A 40 6.84 8.84 -7.92
CA LEU A 40 5.80 7.96 -8.46
C LEU A 40 5.86 7.80 -9.99
N GLU A 41 6.68 8.59 -10.69
CA GLU A 41 6.87 8.54 -12.14
C GLU A 41 8.03 7.62 -12.56
N SER A 42 8.85 7.15 -11.62
CA SER A 42 9.94 6.23 -11.94
C SER A 42 9.45 4.81 -12.19
N VAL A 43 10.13 4.12 -13.11
CA VAL A 43 9.95 2.70 -13.40
C VAL A 43 10.73 1.79 -12.45
N GLU A 44 11.58 2.36 -11.58
CA GLU A 44 12.41 1.60 -10.65
C GLU A 44 11.65 1.21 -9.36
N VAL A 45 12.00 0.05 -8.79
CA VAL A 45 11.47 -0.38 -7.49
C VAL A 45 12.15 0.40 -6.37
N ARG A 46 11.36 1.14 -5.57
CA ARG A 46 11.84 1.86 -4.39
C ARG A 46 11.24 1.36 -3.10
N MET A 47 12.06 1.37 -2.05
CA MET A 47 11.66 1.06 -0.68
C MET A 47 12.01 2.23 0.23
N VAL A 48 11.02 2.77 0.94
CA VAL A 48 11.18 3.85 1.91
C VAL A 48 10.75 3.35 3.29
N GLY A 49 11.59 3.57 4.30
CA GLY A 49 11.34 3.17 5.68
C GLY A 49 11.04 4.36 6.59
N MET A 50 10.06 4.20 7.48
CA MET A 50 9.78 5.17 8.55
C MET A 50 10.35 4.65 9.87
N TRP A 51 11.21 5.44 10.51
CA TRP A 51 11.84 5.12 11.80
C TRP A 51 11.58 6.20 12.85
N GLY A 52 11.60 5.85 14.14
CA GLY A 52 11.44 6.79 15.25
C GLY A 52 10.81 6.18 16.50
N PRO A 53 10.57 6.98 17.55
CA PRO A 53 10.01 6.52 18.82
C PRO A 53 8.64 5.85 18.69
N SER A 54 8.28 5.01 19.68
CA SER A 54 6.93 4.45 19.78
C SER A 54 5.90 5.57 19.98
N GLY A 55 4.67 5.40 19.47
CA GLY A 55 3.58 6.36 19.65
C GLY A 55 3.60 7.60 18.75
N ILE A 56 4.68 7.87 18.00
CA ILE A 56 4.79 9.07 17.14
C ILE A 56 3.89 9.07 15.88
N GLY A 57 3.13 7.99 15.64
CA GLY A 57 2.20 7.92 14.51
C GLY A 57 2.77 7.38 13.18
N LYS A 58 3.93 6.71 13.17
CA LYS A 58 4.52 6.12 11.94
C LYS A 58 3.53 5.27 11.14
N THR A 59 2.84 4.34 11.80
CA THR A 59 1.84 3.47 11.15
C THR A 59 0.64 4.26 10.65
N THR A 60 0.24 5.32 11.37
CA THR A 60 -0.85 6.22 10.97
C THR A 60 -0.48 6.94 9.66
N ILE A 61 0.74 7.47 9.56
CA ILE A 61 1.24 8.11 8.34
C ILE A 61 1.35 7.09 7.18
N ALA A 62 1.85 5.88 7.43
CA ALA A 62 1.91 4.83 6.41
C ALA A 62 0.51 4.47 5.87
N ARG A 63 -0.50 4.41 6.74
CA ARG A 63 -1.89 4.16 6.34
C ARG A 63 -2.47 5.33 5.54
N ALA A 64 -2.22 6.56 5.98
CA ALA A 64 -2.62 7.78 5.26
C ALA A 64 -2.05 7.83 3.84
N LEU A 65 -0.75 7.54 3.71
CA LEU A 65 -0.05 7.42 2.44
C LEU A 65 -0.69 6.36 1.54
N PHE A 66 -0.96 5.17 2.08
CA PHE A 66 -1.61 4.12 1.32
C PHE A 66 -2.98 4.54 0.79
N SER A 67 -3.84 5.11 1.65
CA SER A 67 -5.16 5.60 1.26
C SER A 67 -5.12 6.64 0.13
N ARG A 68 -4.09 7.50 0.11
CA ARG A 68 -3.93 8.53 -0.92
C ARG A 68 -3.25 8.02 -2.20
N LEU A 69 -2.21 7.20 -2.07
CA LEU A 69 -1.34 6.84 -3.18
C LEU A 69 -1.72 5.53 -3.88
N SER A 70 -2.44 4.62 -3.20
CA SER A 70 -2.86 3.31 -3.74
C SER A 70 -3.51 3.40 -5.12
N ARG A 71 -4.33 4.42 -5.33
CA ARG A 71 -5.07 4.71 -6.57
C ARG A 71 -4.20 5.15 -7.75
N HIS A 72 -2.93 5.48 -7.52
CA HIS A 72 -1.96 5.74 -8.60
C HIS A 72 -1.29 4.46 -9.14
N PHE A 73 -1.53 3.30 -8.51
CA PHE A 73 -0.96 2.03 -8.92
C PHE A 73 -2.06 1.09 -9.44
N GLN A 74 -1.72 0.27 -10.44
CA GLN A 74 -2.63 -0.77 -10.96
C GLN A 74 -3.03 -1.79 -9.88
N SER A 75 -2.11 -2.09 -8.96
CA SER A 75 -2.36 -2.94 -7.80
C SER A 75 -1.63 -2.39 -6.58
N SER A 76 -2.29 -2.44 -5.43
CA SER A 76 -1.72 -1.97 -4.16
C SER A 76 -2.28 -2.78 -3.00
N VAL A 77 -1.47 -2.98 -1.96
CA VAL A 77 -1.87 -3.67 -0.72
C VAL A 77 -1.36 -2.93 0.50
N PHE A 78 -2.16 -2.95 1.56
CA PHE A 78 -1.70 -2.54 2.89
C PHE A 78 -1.57 -3.78 3.78
N ILE A 79 -0.38 -4.01 4.30
CA ILE A 79 -0.06 -5.18 5.12
C ILE A 79 0.12 -4.70 6.55
N ASP A 80 -0.89 -4.97 7.36
CA ASP A 80 -0.86 -4.72 8.79
C ASP A 80 -0.97 -6.03 9.58
N LYS A 81 -1.03 -5.91 10.91
CA LYS A 81 -1.16 -7.07 11.79
C LYS A 81 -2.44 -7.86 11.53
N VAL A 82 -3.54 -7.19 11.19
CA VAL A 82 -4.85 -7.81 10.96
C VAL A 82 -4.84 -8.59 9.65
N PHE A 83 -4.23 -8.03 8.60
CA PHE A 83 -4.01 -8.69 7.32
C PHE A 83 -3.20 -9.98 7.52
N ILE A 84 -2.08 -9.90 8.25
CA ILE A 84 -1.23 -11.07 8.50
C ILE A 84 -2.00 -12.11 9.33
N SER A 85 -2.69 -11.71 10.40
CA SER A 85 -3.40 -12.66 11.27
C SER A 85 -4.54 -13.38 10.56
N LYS A 86 -5.21 -12.71 9.61
CA LYS A 86 -6.33 -13.30 8.84
C LYS A 86 -5.89 -14.25 7.74
N ASN A 87 -4.67 -14.09 7.24
CA ASN A 87 -4.12 -14.91 6.16
C ASN A 87 -3.04 -15.89 6.67
N MET A 88 -2.92 -16.04 8.00
CA MET A 88 -1.84 -16.79 8.65
C MET A 88 -1.88 -18.30 8.36
N ASP A 89 -3.06 -18.82 7.99
CA ASP A 89 -3.30 -20.16 7.46
C ASP A 89 -2.74 -20.35 6.05
N VAL A 90 -2.74 -19.30 5.21
CA VAL A 90 -2.08 -19.28 3.89
C VAL A 90 -0.56 -19.14 4.01
N TYR A 91 -0.09 -18.35 4.99
CA TYR A 91 1.34 -18.09 5.22
C TYR A 91 1.99 -19.04 6.26
N ARG A 92 1.31 -20.13 6.64
CA ARG A 92 1.67 -21.07 7.72
C ARG A 92 3.07 -21.72 7.60
N GLY A 93 3.71 -21.59 6.44
CA GLY A 93 5.08 -22.08 6.20
C GLY A 93 6.21 -21.11 6.52
N ALA A 94 5.92 -19.84 6.88
CA ALA A 94 6.96 -18.84 7.13
C ALA A 94 6.89 -18.30 8.56
N ASN A 95 8.04 -18.27 9.22
CA ASN A 95 8.21 -17.63 10.51
C ASN A 95 8.02 -16.10 10.36
N LEU A 96 7.49 -15.38 11.35
CA LEU A 96 7.26 -13.92 11.25
C LEU A 96 8.56 -13.12 11.04
N GLY A 97 9.72 -13.75 11.36
CA GLY A 97 11.05 -13.23 11.09
C GLY A 97 11.70 -13.75 9.78
N ASP A 98 11.02 -14.61 9.03
CA ASP A 98 11.59 -15.20 7.82
C ASP A 98 11.58 -14.21 6.66
N TYR A 99 12.75 -14.01 6.08
CA TYR A 99 12.95 -13.36 4.78
C TYR A 99 12.04 -13.92 3.67
N ASN A 100 11.57 -15.17 3.84
CA ASN A 100 10.61 -15.82 2.95
C ASN A 100 9.26 -15.11 2.86
N MET A 101 8.79 -14.40 3.90
CA MET A 101 7.55 -13.62 3.79
C MET A 101 7.70 -12.44 2.82
N LYS A 102 8.81 -11.69 2.92
CA LYS A 102 9.11 -10.60 1.96
C LYS A 102 9.26 -11.14 0.53
N LEU A 103 9.91 -12.31 0.39
CA LEU A 103 10.10 -12.95 -0.92
C LEU A 103 8.79 -13.51 -1.50
N GLN A 104 7.93 -14.14 -0.68
CA GLN A 104 6.61 -14.58 -1.12
C GLN A 104 5.73 -13.42 -1.51
N LEU A 105 5.76 -12.34 -0.72
CA LEU A 105 5.00 -11.13 -1.00
C LEU A 105 5.47 -10.49 -2.32
N ALA A 106 6.77 -10.31 -2.50
CA ALA A 106 7.33 -9.81 -3.76
C ALA A 106 6.94 -10.72 -4.95
N LYS A 107 6.99 -12.05 -4.77
CA LYS A 107 6.57 -13.01 -5.80
C LYS A 107 5.07 -12.94 -6.11
N SER A 108 4.21 -12.78 -5.11
CA SER A 108 2.76 -12.67 -5.30
C SER A 108 2.37 -11.37 -6.01
N PHE A 109 3.05 -10.26 -5.70
CA PHE A 109 2.85 -9.00 -6.43
C PHE A 109 3.40 -9.04 -7.85
N SER A 110 4.53 -9.73 -8.05
CA SER A 110 5.11 -9.90 -9.39
C SER A 110 4.23 -10.81 -10.26
N SER A 111 3.62 -11.86 -9.70
CA SER A 111 2.77 -12.80 -10.44
C SER A 111 1.37 -12.27 -10.74
N SER A 112 0.81 -11.40 -9.90
CA SER A 112 -0.46 -10.72 -10.16
C SER A 112 -0.32 -9.59 -11.19
N SER A 113 0.83 -8.91 -11.24
CA SER A 113 1.12 -7.83 -12.21
C SER A 113 1.43 -8.34 -13.63
N PHE A 114 1.77 -9.62 -13.79
CA PHE A 114 2.13 -10.25 -15.08
C PHE A 114 1.02 -11.14 -15.68
N ARG A 115 -0.20 -11.08 -15.13
CA ARG A 115 -1.37 -11.84 -15.60
C ARG A 115 -2.38 -11.01 -16.41
N GLN A 116 -1.99 -9.83 -16.89
CA GLN A 116 -2.76 -9.06 -17.88
C GLN A 116 -2.00 -9.01 -19.20
#